data_AF-A0A833DU13-F1
#
_entry.id   AF-A0A833DU13-F1
#
_cell.length_a   1.000
_cell.length_b   1.000
_cell.length_c   1.000
_cell.angle_alpha   90.00
_cell.angle_beta   90.00
_cell.angle_gamma   90.00
#
_symmetry.space_group_name_H-M   'P 1'
#
loop_
_entity.id
_entity.type
_entity.pdbx_description
1 polymer ?
#
loop_
_entity_poly.entity_id
_entity_poly.type
_entity_poly.pdbx_seq_one_letter_code
_entity_poly.pdbx_strand_id
1 'polypeptide(L)'
;MFRWGPRVRSKIIEVLYLATGFMLPAIALNFVSRDVVVTATLLLPAIALLHELIHIVMAKLQGIRYRFVVKRGMMVGLIVTVRNSREYIALALSPQIITITMLILFPFTGLEVLLVSALFHLALSLEDIMRSIHHLNHPCA
;
A
#
# COMPACT_ATOMS: atom_id res chain seq x y z
N MET A 1 -2.98 13.40 -20.54
CA MET A 1 -1.87 13.59 -19.58
C MET A 1 -2.47 14.00 -18.25
N PHE A 2 -2.57 13.06 -17.30
CA PHE A 2 -3.30 13.29 -16.04
C PHE A 2 -2.30 13.58 -14.93
N ARG A 3 -2.38 14.79 -14.35
CA ARG A 3 -1.60 15.16 -13.17
C ARG A 3 -2.39 14.69 -11.97
N TRP A 4 -1.94 13.65 -11.28
CA TRP A 4 -2.65 13.16 -10.11
C TRP A 4 -1.98 13.62 -8.82
N GLY A 5 -2.61 14.56 -8.13
CA GLY A 5 -2.41 14.84 -6.72
C GLY A 5 -3.70 14.60 -5.94
N PRO A 6 -3.63 14.57 -4.60
CA PRO A 6 -4.77 14.20 -3.77
C PRO A 6 -5.91 15.18 -4.03
N ARG A 7 -7.05 14.71 -4.56
CA ARG A 7 -8.30 15.46 -4.39
C ARG A 7 -8.63 15.47 -2.90
N VAL A 8 -9.14 16.62 -2.44
CA VAL A 8 -9.59 16.88 -1.05
C VAL A 8 -10.17 15.60 -0.45
N ARG A 9 -9.42 14.97 0.46
CA ARG A 9 -9.80 13.70 1.08
C ARG A 9 -11.07 13.92 1.91
N SER A 10 -12.05 13.01 1.82
CA SER A 10 -13.09 12.97 2.84
C SER A 10 -12.43 12.47 4.13
N LYS A 11 -12.73 13.13 5.26
CA LYS A 11 -12.24 12.73 6.59
C LYS A 11 -12.51 11.24 6.90
N ILE A 12 -13.54 10.66 6.27
CA ILE A 12 -13.95 9.27 6.40
C ILE A 12 -12.84 8.30 5.97
N ILE A 13 -12.14 8.59 4.87
CA ILE A 13 -11.08 7.69 4.37
C ILE A 13 -9.87 7.70 5.30
N GLU A 14 -9.52 8.85 5.89
CA GLU A 14 -8.43 8.93 6.87
C GLU A 14 -8.76 8.19 8.17
N VAL A 15 -10.00 8.29 8.62
CA VAL A 15 -10.51 7.51 9.77
C VAL A 15 -10.49 6.02 9.47
N LEU A 16 -10.84 5.58 8.26
CA LEU A 16 -10.76 4.17 7.86
C LEU A 16 -9.32 3.65 7.83
N TYR A 17 -8.34 4.44 7.38
CA TYR A 17 -6.92 4.05 7.46
C TYR A 17 -6.43 3.90 8.89
N LEU A 18 -6.77 4.87 9.76
CA LEU A 18 -6.42 4.79 11.17
C LEU A 18 -7.11 3.57 11.82
N ALA A 19 -8.41 3.40 11.59
CA ALA A 19 -9.17 2.28 12.14
C ALA A 19 -8.63 0.94 11.67
N THR A 20 -8.38 0.75 10.38
CA THR A 20 -7.80 -0.51 9.85
C THR A 20 -6.39 -0.76 10.37
N GLY A 21 -5.56 0.29 10.50
CA GLY A 21 -4.22 0.22 11.10
C GLY A 21 -4.20 -0.22 12.56
N PHE A 22 -5.25 0.06 13.35
CA PHE A 22 -5.37 -0.41 14.74
C PHE A 22 -6.19 -1.71 14.87
N MET A 23 -7.17 -1.94 14.01
CA MET A 23 -8.04 -3.11 14.07
C MET A 23 -7.33 -4.39 13.60
N LEU A 24 -6.52 -4.32 12.54
CA LEU A 24 -5.81 -5.51 12.04
C LEU A 24 -4.81 -6.10 13.05
N PRO A 25 -3.96 -5.32 13.76
CA PRO A 25 -3.14 -5.86 14.84
C PRO A 25 -3.99 -6.45 15.98
N ALA A 26 -5.09 -5.79 16.34
CA ALA A 26 -5.98 -6.26 17.41
C ALA A 26 -6.67 -7.58 17.06
N ILE A 27 -7.09 -7.75 15.80
CA ILE A 27 -7.64 -9.02 15.30
C ILE A 27 -6.54 -10.08 15.27
N ALA A 28 -5.33 -9.75 14.79
CA ALA A 28 -4.21 -10.68 14.72
C ALA A 28 -3.84 -11.28 16.09
N LEU A 29 -3.96 -10.52 17.18
CA LEU A 29 -3.74 -11.02 18.55
C LEU A 29 -4.64 -12.19 18.96
N ASN A 30 -5.74 -12.47 18.25
CA ASN A 30 -6.59 -13.64 18.51
C ASN A 30 -6.05 -14.92 17.86
N PHE A 31 -5.08 -14.81 16.94
CA PHE A 31 -4.61 -15.91 16.11
C PHE A 31 -3.09 -16.15 16.21
N VAL A 32 -2.33 -15.14 16.60
CA VAL A 32 -0.86 -15.20 16.72
C VAL A 32 -0.39 -14.66 18.06
N SER A 33 0.84 -15.03 18.45
CA SER A 33 1.43 -14.55 19.71
C SER A 33 1.64 -13.03 19.71
N ARG A 34 1.63 -12.43 20.90
CA ARG A 34 1.87 -10.98 21.07
C ARG A 34 3.22 -10.56 20.49
N ASP A 35 4.26 -11.37 20.64
CA ASP A 35 5.61 -11.06 20.15
C ASP A 35 5.65 -10.95 18.62
N VAL A 36 4.88 -11.78 17.91
CA VAL A 36 4.72 -11.69 16.45
C VAL A 36 4.07 -10.37 16.05
N VAL A 37 2.99 -9.96 16.73
CA VAL A 37 2.29 -8.70 16.44
C VAL A 37 3.19 -7.49 16.74
N VAL A 38 3.91 -7.51 17.86
CA VAL A 38 4.88 -6.45 18.20
C VAL A 38 5.98 -6.37 17.15
N THR A 39 6.56 -7.51 16.76
CA THR A 39 7.59 -7.57 15.73
C THR A 39 7.09 -7.02 14.40
N ALA A 40 5.92 -7.45 13.93
CA ALA A 40 5.33 -6.94 12.69
C ALA A 40 5.02 -5.43 12.77
N THR A 41 4.61 -4.93 13.93
CA THR A 41 4.33 -3.51 14.15
C THR A 41 5.62 -2.69 14.09
N LEU A 42 6.71 -3.19 14.67
CA LEU A 42 8.03 -2.55 14.59
C LEU A 42 8.58 -2.54 13.15
N LEU A 43 8.22 -3.52 12.33
CA LEU A 43 8.57 -3.57 10.90
C LEU A 43 7.72 -2.66 10.01
N LEU A 44 6.59 -2.14 10.52
CA LEU A 44 5.64 -1.34 9.74
C LEU A 44 6.29 -0.15 9.00
N PRO A 45 7.19 0.65 9.60
CA PRO A 45 7.86 1.74 8.89
C PRO A 45 8.71 1.23 7.71
N ALA A 46 9.42 0.10 7.89
CA ALA A 46 10.22 -0.50 6.83
C ALA A 46 9.33 -1.03 5.69
N ILE A 47 8.20 -1.66 6.03
CA ILE A 47 7.20 -2.13 5.07
C ILE A 47 6.60 -0.96 4.28
N ALA A 48 6.27 0.15 4.95
CA ALA A 48 5.74 1.35 4.30
C ALA A 48 6.77 2.01 3.38
N LEU A 49 8.04 2.07 3.79
CA LEU A 49 9.12 2.57 2.93
C LEU A 49 9.33 1.68 1.71
N LEU A 50 9.30 0.36 1.89
CA LEU A 50 9.41 -0.60 0.80
C LEU A 50 8.24 -0.48 -0.18
N HIS A 51 7.03 -0.27 0.32
CA HIS A 51 5.82 -0.02 -0.47
C HIS A 51 6.02 1.18 -1.43
N GLU A 52 6.40 2.34 -0.88
CA GLU A 52 6.64 3.54 -1.69
C GLU A 52 7.85 3.37 -2.64
N LEU A 53 8.87 2.62 -2.21
CA LEU A 53 10.03 2.32 -3.06
C LEU A 53 9.62 1.54 -4.31
N ILE A 54 8.71 0.57 -4.19
CA ILE A 54 8.25 -0.18 -5.36
C ILE A 54 7.48 0.71 -6.33
N HIS A 55 6.64 1.63 -5.84
CA HIS A 55 6.02 2.64 -6.72
C HIS A 55 7.06 3.44 -7.49
N ILE A 56 8.13 3.89 -6.83
CA ILE A 56 9.21 4.63 -7.49
C ILE A 56 9.92 3.78 -8.55
N VAL A 57 10.26 2.53 -8.21
CA VAL A 57 10.91 1.60 -9.14
C VAL A 57 10.03 1.38 -10.36
N MET A 58 8.75 1.10 -10.17
CA MET A 58 7.81 0.88 -11.25
C MET A 58 7.62 2.12 -12.12
N ALA A 59 7.52 3.31 -11.50
CA ALA A 59 7.43 4.57 -12.23
C ALA A 59 8.68 4.80 -13.11
N LYS A 60 9.88 4.50 -12.59
CA LYS A 60 11.13 4.59 -13.38
C LYS A 60 11.15 3.59 -14.54
N LEU A 61 10.76 2.33 -14.29
CA LEU A 61 10.71 1.29 -15.32
C LEU A 61 9.75 1.63 -16.46
N GLN A 62 8.64 2.31 -16.15
CA GLN A 62 7.63 2.75 -17.12
C GLN A 62 7.94 4.12 -17.75
N GLY A 63 9.00 4.81 -17.33
CA GLY A 63 9.31 6.17 -17.80
C GLY A 63 8.27 7.22 -17.35
N ILE A 64 7.57 6.97 -16.25
CA ILE A 64 6.55 7.85 -15.68
C ILE A 64 7.24 8.94 -14.84
N ARG A 65 6.88 10.19 -15.09
CA ARG A 65 7.34 11.32 -14.27
C ARG A 65 6.60 11.34 -12.94
N TYR A 66 7.34 11.45 -11.85
CA TYR A 66 6.80 11.52 -10.50
C TYR A 66 7.41 12.67 -9.69
N ARG A 67 6.71 13.10 -8.64
CA ARG A 67 7.17 14.08 -7.64
C ARG A 67 6.72 13.62 -6.25
N PHE A 68 7.61 13.70 -5.27
CA PHE A 68 7.27 13.47 -3.87
C PHE A 68 6.39 14.57 -3.31
N VAL A 69 5.42 14.19 -2.48
CA VAL A 69 4.61 15.12 -1.70
C VAL A 69 4.54 14.64 -0.27
N VAL A 70 4.90 15.52 0.66
CA VAL A 70 4.72 15.30 2.09
C VAL A 70 3.33 15.80 2.47
N LYS A 71 2.46 14.90 2.95
CA LYS A 71 1.16 15.28 3.52
C LYS A 71 1.31 15.63 5.00
N ARG A 72 0.37 16.43 5.52
CA ARG A 72 0.26 16.76 6.96
C ARG A 72 0.26 15.44 7.75
N GLY A 73 1.25 15.26 8.64
CA GLY A 73 1.41 14.02 9.43
C GLY A 73 2.48 13.03 8.95
N MET A 74 3.51 13.47 8.20
CA MET A 74 4.68 12.67 7.79
C MET A 74 4.41 11.50 6.82
N MET A 75 3.25 11.46 6.16
CA MET A 75 3.04 10.54 5.04
C MET A 75 3.69 11.10 3.77
N VAL A 76 4.74 10.41 3.29
CA VAL A 76 5.34 10.65 1.97
C VAL A 76 4.49 9.91 0.94
N GLY A 77 4.02 10.61 -0.09
CA GLY A 77 3.33 10.01 -1.21
C GLY A 77 3.87 10.50 -2.54
N LEU A 78 3.37 9.90 -3.63
CA LEU A 78 3.81 10.19 -4.99
C LEU A 78 2.69 10.87 -5.79
N ILE A 79 3.02 12.00 -6.41
CA ILE A 79 2.27 12.55 -7.54
C ILE A 79 2.89 11.97 -8.80
N VAL A 80 2.08 11.27 -9.60
CA VAL A 80 2.53 10.68 -10.87
C VAL A 80 1.77 11.26 -12.04
N THR A 81 2.40 11.26 -13.21
CA THR A 81 1.78 11.67 -14.46
C THR A 81 1.74 10.52 -15.44
N VAL A 82 0.56 9.91 -15.55
CA VAL A 82 0.30 8.74 -16.38
C VAL A 82 -0.37 9.14 -17.71
N ARG A 83 -0.20 8.31 -18.72
CA ARG A 83 -0.79 8.51 -20.05
C ARG A 83 -2.20 7.94 -20.14
N ASN A 84 -2.42 6.77 -19.55
CA ASN A 84 -3.68 6.02 -19.60
C ASN A 84 -3.94 5.27 -18.27
N SER A 85 -5.15 4.72 -18.10
CA SER A 85 -5.51 3.93 -16.91
C SER A 85 -4.62 2.70 -16.68
N ARG A 86 -4.04 2.08 -17.73
CA ARG A 86 -3.24 0.86 -17.58
C ARG A 86 -1.92 1.15 -16.87
N GLU A 87 -1.23 2.22 -17.26
CA GLU A 87 -0.02 2.69 -16.57
C GLU A 87 -0.31 2.98 -15.10
N TYR A 88 -1.46 3.62 -14.82
CA TYR A 88 -1.88 3.90 -13.45
C TYR A 88 -2.07 2.62 -12.63
N ILE A 89 -2.85 1.67 -13.13
CA ILE A 89 -3.15 0.42 -12.43
C ILE A 89 -1.87 -0.38 -12.20
N ALA A 90 -1.00 -0.47 -13.23
CA ALA A 90 0.26 -1.18 -13.13
C ALA A 90 1.19 -0.58 -12.06
N LEU A 91 1.26 0.75 -11.99
CA LEU A 91 2.00 1.45 -10.95
C LEU A 91 1.34 1.22 -9.57
N ALA A 92 0.06 1.53 -9.42
CA ALA A 92 -0.68 1.46 -8.16
C ALA A 92 -0.68 0.05 -7.56
N LEU A 93 -0.81 -1.00 -8.38
CA LEU A 93 -0.80 -2.38 -7.89
C LEU A 93 0.61 -2.96 -7.73
N SER A 94 1.66 -2.26 -8.17
CA SER A 94 3.03 -2.81 -8.13
C SER A 94 3.51 -3.23 -6.73
N PRO A 95 3.22 -2.51 -5.62
CA PRO A 95 3.63 -2.96 -4.29
C PRO A 95 2.98 -4.28 -3.87
N GLN A 96 1.87 -4.70 -4.50
CA GLN A 96 1.19 -5.95 -4.13
C GLN A 96 2.05 -7.19 -4.39
N ILE A 97 3.12 -7.07 -5.19
CA ILE A 97 4.14 -8.11 -5.31
C ILE A 97 4.71 -8.48 -3.94
N ILE A 98 4.90 -7.52 -3.03
CA ILE A 98 5.38 -7.78 -1.66
C ILE A 98 4.31 -8.56 -0.89
N THR A 99 3.06 -8.10 -0.90
CA THR A 99 1.94 -8.80 -0.23
C THR A 99 1.86 -10.25 -0.66
N ILE A 100 1.86 -10.47 -1.98
CA ILE A 100 1.79 -11.80 -2.59
C ILE A 100 2.99 -12.65 -2.18
N THR A 101 4.20 -12.07 -2.21
CA THR A 101 5.42 -12.76 -1.79
C THR A 101 5.35 -13.19 -0.32
N MET A 102 4.93 -12.32 0.60
CA MET A 102 4.76 -12.67 2.01
C MET A 102 3.73 -13.79 2.21
N LEU A 103 2.59 -13.71 1.53
CA LEU A 103 1.53 -14.73 1.61
C LEU A 103 1.95 -16.08 1.02
N ILE A 104 2.74 -16.07 -0.07
CA ILE A 104 3.30 -17.30 -0.65
C ILE A 104 4.35 -17.90 0.28
N LEU A 105 5.26 -17.10 0.86
CA LEU A 105 6.34 -17.60 1.72
C LEU A 105 5.87 -18.09 3.09
N PHE A 106 4.75 -17.57 3.60
CA PHE A 106 4.19 -17.97 4.90
C PHE A 106 4.00 -19.51 5.03
N PRO A 107 3.28 -20.22 4.15
CA PRO A 107 3.11 -21.67 4.28
C PRO A 107 4.41 -22.46 4.16
N PHE A 108 5.45 -21.95 3.49
CA PHE A 108 6.75 -22.64 3.37
C PHE A 108 7.66 -22.43 4.57
N THR A 109 7.54 -21.28 5.25
CA THR A 109 8.45 -20.90 6.35
C THR A 109 7.81 -21.07 7.72
N GLY A 110 6.49 -21.09 7.81
CA GLY A 110 5.73 -21.07 9.07
C GLY A 110 5.87 -19.74 9.85
N LEU A 111 6.53 -18.73 9.27
CA LEU A 111 6.80 -17.46 9.95
C LEU A 111 5.54 -16.60 9.99
N GLU A 112 4.80 -16.66 11.10
CA GLU A 112 3.57 -15.89 11.34
C GLU A 112 3.75 -14.37 11.14
N VAL A 113 4.96 -13.85 11.36
CA VAL A 113 5.28 -12.44 11.10
C VAL A 113 5.06 -12.04 9.65
N LEU A 114 5.24 -12.95 8.69
CA LEU A 114 4.96 -12.71 7.27
C LEU A 114 3.47 -12.51 7.03
N LEU A 115 2.63 -13.33 7.66
CA LEU A 115 1.18 -13.22 7.54
C LEU A 115 0.68 -11.88 8.10
N VAL A 116 1.10 -11.52 9.31
CA VAL A 116 0.71 -10.24 9.94
C VAL A 116 1.24 -9.04 9.14
N SER A 117 2.49 -9.12 8.66
CA SER A 117 3.08 -8.08 7.83
C SER A 117 2.36 -7.92 6.49
N ALA A 118 1.88 -9.01 5.89
CA ALA A 118 1.08 -8.98 4.67
C ALA A 118 -0.26 -8.26 4.90
N LEU A 119 -0.91 -8.49 6.04
CA LEU A 119 -2.15 -7.80 6.40
C LEU A 119 -1.93 -6.29 6.61
N PHE A 120 -0.85 -5.90 7.28
CA PHE A 120 -0.47 -4.49 7.40
C PHE A 120 -0.17 -3.85 6.05
N HIS A 121 0.60 -4.55 5.21
CA HIS A 121 0.91 -4.06 3.88
C HIS A 121 -0.35 -3.92 3.01
N LEU A 122 -1.32 -4.84 3.13
CA LEU A 122 -2.61 -4.74 2.46
C LEU A 122 -3.42 -3.52 2.95
N ALA A 123 -3.42 -3.26 4.27
CA ALA A 123 -4.08 -2.10 4.86
C ALA A 123 -3.52 -0.77 4.34
N LEU A 124 -2.19 -0.67 4.28
CA LEU A 124 -1.50 0.47 3.67
C LEU A 124 -1.89 0.65 2.19
N SER A 125 -2.11 -0.47 1.50
CA SER A 125 -2.39 -0.52 0.06
C SER A 125 -3.85 -0.29 -0.33
N LEU A 126 -4.78 -0.13 0.62
CA LEU A 126 -6.20 -0.02 0.30
C LEU A 126 -6.49 1.16 -0.65
N GLU A 127 -5.74 2.27 -0.55
CA GLU A 127 -5.94 3.44 -1.43
C GLU A 127 -5.67 3.08 -2.89
N ASP A 128 -4.57 2.38 -3.10
CA ASP A 128 -4.09 1.99 -4.42
C ASP A 128 -5.01 0.94 -5.04
N ILE A 129 -5.47 -0.02 -4.24
CA ILE A 129 -6.42 -1.06 -4.68
C ILE A 129 -7.75 -0.43 -5.07
N MET A 130 -8.34 0.41 -4.20
CA MET A 130 -9.63 1.05 -4.47
C MET A 130 -9.58 1.92 -5.73
N ARG A 131 -8.49 2.66 -5.93
CA ARG A 131 -8.32 3.47 -7.13
C ARG A 131 -8.07 2.65 -8.37
N SER A 132 -7.33 1.55 -8.26
CA SER A 132 -7.15 0.63 -9.37
C SER A 132 -8.48 0.05 -9.82
N ILE A 133 -9.34 -0.36 -8.88
CA ILE A 133 -10.72 -0.81 -9.17
C ILE A 133 -11.52 0.31 -9.85
N HIS A 134 -11.43 1.54 -9.37
CA HIS A 134 -12.11 2.67 -10.02
C HIS A 134 -11.66 2.86 -11.48
N HIS A 135 -10.35 2.81 -11.76
CA HIS A 135 -9.79 2.94 -13.11
C HIS A 135 -10.05 1.74 -14.02
N LEU A 136 -10.26 0.55 -13.46
CA LEU A 136 -10.74 -0.62 -14.20
C LEU A 136 -12.19 -0.44 -14.65
N ASN A 137 -13.04 0.14 -13.78
CA ASN A 137 -14.45 0.39 -14.07
C ASN A 137 -14.69 1.64 -14.93
N HIS A 138 -13.78 2.62 -14.86
CA HIS A 138 -13.87 3.90 -15.57
C HIS A 138 -12.54 4.21 -16.30
N PRO A 139 -12.21 3.46 -17.36
CA PRO A 139 -10.95 3.64 -18.07
C PRO A 139 -10.89 5.01 -18.73
N CYS A 140 -9.86 5.79 -18.41
CA CYS A 140 -9.52 7.00 -19.16
C CYS A 140 -8.50 6.63 -20.24
N ALA A 141 -8.75 7.13 -21.46
CA ALA A 141 -7.85 6.99 -22.61
C ALA A 141 -6.51 7.69 -22.39
#